data_AF-A0A1F2XS50-F1
#
_entry.id   AF-A0A1F2XS50-F1
#
_cell.length_a   1.000
_cell.length_b   1.000
_cell.length_c   1.000
_cell.angle_alpha   90.00
_cell.angle_beta   90.00
_cell.angle_gamma   90.00
#
_symmetry.space_group_name_H-M   'P 1'
#
loop_
_entity.id
_entity.type
_entity.pdbx_description
1 polymer ?
#
loop_
_entity_poly.entity_id
_entity_poly.type
_entity_poly.pdbx_seq_one_letter_code
_entity_poly.pdbx_strand_id
1 'polypeptide(L)' 'MQALLVASGQEGGDELWSNVPLLLTGLAFFACAIAAGVTGALAVVRGERSLLMAIPTLLGLFWLMFLLGEFLSPH' A
#
# COMPACT_ATOMS: atom_id res chain seq x y z
N MET A 1 0.46 -23.63 4.94
CA MET A 1 0.06 -22.41 4.21
C MET A 1 0.89 -22.21 2.94
N GLN A 2 2.22 -22.18 3.04
CA GLN A 2 3.13 -22.00 1.89
C GLN A 2 2.91 -23.01 0.75
N ALA A 3 2.79 -24.30 1.05
CA ALA A 3 2.52 -25.34 0.04
C ALA A 3 1.19 -25.14 -0.70
N LEU A 4 0.20 -24.47 -0.08
CA LEU A 4 -1.12 -24.22 -0.65
C LEU A 4 -1.10 -22.98 -1.55
N LEU A 5 -0.32 -21.95 -1.17
CA LEU A 5 -0.06 -20.77 -2.01
C LEU A 5 0.73 -21.15 -3.27
N VAL A 6 1.78 -21.95 -3.12
CA VAL A 6 2.57 -22.47 -4.26
C VAL A 6 1.69 -23.35 -5.15
N ALA A 7 0.90 -24.26 -4.58
CA ALA A 7 -0.06 -25.05 -5.36
C ALA A 7 -1.12 -24.21 -6.09
N SER A 8 -1.44 -23.00 -5.59
CA SER A 8 -2.34 -22.05 -6.25
C SER A 8 -1.64 -21.10 -7.24
N GLY A 9 -0.35 -21.28 -7.50
CA GLY A 9 0.43 -20.39 -8.37
C GLY A 9 0.64 -18.98 -7.79
N GLN A 10 0.56 -18.85 -6.46
CA GLN A 10 0.84 -17.61 -5.74
C GLN A 10 2.29 -17.58 -5.30
N GLU A 11 3.17 -17.51 -6.29
CA GLU A 11 4.63 -17.54 -6.13
C GLU A 11 5.19 -16.14 -6.42
N GLY A 12 6.30 -15.76 -5.79
CA GLY A 12 7.05 -14.59 -6.24
C GLY A 12 7.78 -14.92 -7.53
N GLY A 13 7.88 -13.98 -8.46
CA GLY A 13 8.62 -14.15 -9.70
C GLY A 13 9.34 -12.86 -10.12
N ASP A 14 10.30 -13.01 -11.03
CA ASP A 14 11.23 -11.93 -11.41
C ASP A 14 10.59 -10.86 -12.32
N GLU A 15 9.38 -11.12 -12.82
CA GLU A 15 8.65 -10.22 -13.71
C GLU A 15 7.38 -9.66 -13.05
N LEU A 16 6.99 -8.46 -13.44
CA LEU A 16 5.82 -7.75 -12.91
C LEU A 16 4.50 -8.53 -13.09
N TRP A 17 4.42 -9.35 -14.15
CA TRP A 17 3.23 -10.12 -14.50
C TRP A 17 3.28 -11.58 -14.01
N SER A 18 4.35 -11.98 -13.32
CA SER A 18 4.54 -13.35 -12.82
C SER A 18 3.45 -13.78 -11.84
N ASN A 19 2.87 -12.84 -11.10
CA ASN A 19 1.79 -13.09 -10.16
C ASN A 19 0.75 -11.97 -10.21
N VAL A 20 -0.12 -12.02 -11.21
CA VAL A 20 -1.18 -11.02 -11.44
C VAL A 20 -2.09 -10.82 -10.21
N PRO A 21 -2.55 -11.86 -9.49
CA PRO A 21 -3.36 -11.64 -8.29
C PRO A 21 -2.62 -10.84 -7.21
N LEU A 22 -1.33 -11.12 -6.99
CA LEU A 22 -0.50 -10.36 -6.06
C LEU A 22 -0.31 -8.92 -6.52
N LEU A 23 -0.03 -8.71 -7.81
CA LEU A 23 0.09 -7.37 -8.42
C LEU A 23 -1.19 -6.55 -8.21
N LEU A 24 -2.35 -7.11 -8.56
CA LEU A 24 -3.64 -6.43 -8.43
C LEU A 24 -3.96 -6.10 -6.97
N THR A 25 -3.69 -7.04 -6.07
CA THR A 25 -3.88 -6.83 -4.62
C THR A 25 -2.95 -5.73 -4.11
N GLY A 26 -1.69 -5.71 -4.54
CA GLY A 26 -0.72 -4.67 -4.21
C GLY A 26 -1.15 -3.30 -4.71
N LEU A 27 -1.56 -3.18 -5.98
CA LEU A 27 -2.05 -1.93 -6.57
C LEU A 27 -3.30 -1.42 -5.85
N ALA A 28 -4.28 -2.29 -5.59
CA ALA A 28 -5.49 -1.93 -4.86
C ALA A 28 -5.17 -1.45 -3.44
N PHE A 29 -4.25 -2.14 -2.77
CA PHE A 29 -3.79 -1.79 -1.45
C PHE A 29 -3.10 -0.41 -1.44
N PHE A 30 -2.18 -0.13 -2.37
CA PHE A 30 -1.53 1.17 -2.51
C PHE A 30 -2.52 2.29 -2.79
N ALA A 31 -3.46 2.08 -3.72
CA ALA A 31 -4.49 3.06 -4.05
C ALA A 31 -5.35 3.41 -2.82
N CYS A 32 -5.79 2.39 -2.06
CA CYS A 32 -6.54 2.57 -0.82
C CYS A 32 -5.72 3.31 0.25
N ALA A 33 -4.46 2.92 0.45
CA ALA A 33 -3.58 3.56 1.44
C ALA A 33 -3.36 5.05 1.14
N ILE A 34 -3.10 5.40 -0.14
CA ILE A 34 -2.93 6.78 -0.57
C ILE A 34 -4.24 7.56 -0.40
N ALA A 35 -5.38 7.01 -0.84
CA ALA A 35 -6.67 7.68 -0.72
C ALA A 35 -7.05 7.93 0.75
N ALA A 36 -6.81 6.95 1.64
CA ALA A 36 -7.01 7.10 3.08
C ALA A 36 -6.08 8.18 3.66
N GLY A 37 -4.80 8.16 3.27
CA GLY A 37 -3.81 9.17 3.65
C GLY A 37 -4.23 10.59 3.29
N VAL A 38 -4.64 10.80 2.04
CA VAL A 38 -5.12 12.09 1.56
C VAL A 38 -6.37 12.52 2.32
N THR A 39 -7.32 11.61 2.55
CA THR A 39 -8.55 11.91 3.29
C THR A 39 -8.24 12.34 4.73
N GLY A 40 -7.36 11.61 5.42
CA GLY A 40 -6.91 11.96 6.76
C GLY A 40 -6.17 13.30 6.81
N ALA A 41 -5.25 13.54 5.87
CA ALA A 41 -4.50 14.79 5.77
C ALA A 41 -5.43 15.99 5.52
N LEU A 42 -6.41 15.85 4.62
CA LEU A 42 -7.40 16.90 4.35
C LEU A 42 -8.25 17.20 5.59
N ALA A 43 -8.63 16.18 6.36
CA ALA A 43 -9.36 16.38 7.61
C ALA A 43 -8.53 17.21 8.60
N VAL A 44 -7.26 16.83 8.81
CA VAL A 44 -6.33 17.54 9.71
C VAL A 44 -6.13 18.99 9.27
N VAL A 45 -5.89 19.23 7.98
CA VAL A 45 -5.71 20.59 7.42
C VAL A 45 -6.98 21.44 7.59
N ARG A 46 -8.16 20.83 7.51
CA ARG A 46 -9.45 21.51 7.76
C ARG A 46 -9.77 21.71 9.25
N GLY A 47 -8.85 21.37 10.14
CA GLY A 47 -8.97 21.61 11.57
C GLY A 47 -9.59 20.47 12.36
N GLU A 48 -9.81 19.30 11.76
CA GLU A 48 -10.22 18.10 12.48
C GLU A 48 -9.06 17.63 13.37
N ARG A 49 -9.24 17.68 14.69
CA ARG A 49 -8.20 17.30 15.67
C ARG A 49 -8.41 15.91 16.25
N SER A 50 -9.37 15.16 15.73
CA SER A 50 -9.58 13.77 16.15
C SER A 50 -8.34 12.93 15.89
N LEU A 51 -7.86 12.26 16.94
CA LEU A 51 -6.78 11.28 16.86
C LEU A 51 -7.12 10.13 15.89
N LEU A 52 -8.42 9.87 15.62
CA LEU A 52 -8.84 8.87 14.65
C LEU A 52 -8.39 9.22 13.22
N MET A 53 -8.22 10.50 12.89
CA MET A 53 -7.72 10.92 11.58
C MET A 53 -6.20 10.82 11.46
N ALA A 54 -5.47 10.70 12.58
CA ALA A 54 -4.03 10.48 12.55
C ALA A 54 -3.69 9.11 11.96
N ILE A 55 -4.49 8.08 12.24
CA ILE A 55 -4.26 6.71 11.75
C ILE A 55 -4.21 6.63 10.21
N PRO A 56 -5.25 7.04 9.47
CA PRO A 56 -5.22 6.98 8.01
C PRO A 56 -4.12 7.88 7.42
N THR A 57 -3.88 9.05 8.03
CA THR A 57 -2.80 9.96 7.62
C THR A 57 -1.43 9.32 7.72
N LEU A 58 -1.12 8.69 8.86
CA LEU A 58 0.16 8.03 9.10
C LEU A 58 0.34 6.78 8.22
N LEU A 59 -0.73 6.00 8.01
CA LEU A 59 -0.70 4.86 7.09
C LEU A 59 -0.41 5.31 5.66
N GLY A 60 -1.10 6.35 5.17
CA GLY A 60 -0.83 6.89 3.84
C GLY A 60 0.59 7.43 3.71
N LEU A 61 1.09 8.14 4.72
CA LEU A 61 2.46 8.64 4.73
C LEU A 61 3.50 7.51 4.72
N PHE A 62 3.29 6.45 5.49
CA PHE A 62 4.14 5.26 5.50
C PHE A 62 4.24 4.62 4.12
N TRP A 63 3.11 4.45 3.44
CA TRP A 63 3.08 3.86 2.09
C TRP A 63 3.67 4.76 1.02
N LEU A 64 3.50 6.08 1.14
CA LEU A 64 4.19 7.03 0.26
C LEU A 64 5.71 6.95 0.44
N MET A 65 6.19 6.79 1.68
CA MET A 65 7.62 6.61 1.95
C MET A 65 8.14 5.29 1.37
N PHE A 66 7.36 4.21 1.48
CA PHE A 66 7.70 2.93 0.89
C PHE A 66 7.80 3.02 -0.65
N LEU A 67 6.82 3.66 -1.28
CA LEU A 67 6.80 3.90 -2.72
C LEU A 67 7.99 4.78 -3.16
N LEU A 68 8.31 5.82 -2.40
CA LEU A 68 9.48 6.66 -2.67
C LEU A 68 10.78 5.86 -2.55
N GLY A 69 10.89 4.98 -1.55
CA GLY A 69 12.02 4.07 -1.38
C GLY A 69 12.21 3.17 -2.59
N GLU A 70 11.12 2.59 -3.09
CA GLU A 70 11.11 1.76 -4.30
C GLU A 70 11.63 2.52 -5.54
N PHE A 71 11.27 3.80 -5.70
CA PHE A 71 11.78 4.63 -6.79
C PHE A 71 13.25 5.01 -6.64
N LEU A 72 13.72 5.26 -5.41
CA LEU A 72 15.10 5.68 -5.14
C LEU A 72 16.10 4.52 -5.17
N SER A 73 15.65 3.34 -4.77
CA SER A 73 16.41 2.09 -4.77
C SER A 73 15.45 0.94 -5.07
N PRO A 74 15.27 0.57 -6.35
CA PRO A 74 14.43 -0.56 -6.73
C PRO A 74 15.01 -1.86 -6.17
N HIS A 75 14.15 -2.75 -5.68
CA HIS A 75 14.56 -4.06 -5.15
C HIS A 75 13.78 -5.21 -5.78
#